data_AF-A0A7V8YJL6-F1
#
_entry.id   AF-A0A7V8YJL6-F1
#
_cell.length_a   1.000
_cell.length_b   1.000
_cell.length_c   1.000
_cell.angle_alpha   90.00
_cell.angle_beta   90.00
_cell.angle_gamma   90.00
#
_symmetry.space_group_name_H-M   'P 1'
#
loop_
_entity.id
_entity.type
_entity.pdbx_description
1 polymer ?
#
loop_
_entity_poly.entity_id
_entity_poly.type
_entity_poly.pdbx_seq_one_letter_code
_entity_poly.pdbx_strand_id
1 'polypeptide(L)'
;MAAVDLKTYEDQVLKPLRKRLPHLPDDLLTRYSVRLDMPEAEVRERVKAVVQHWNKVAMRAGALSLVCQQLKREHDQYLKDDPNAFNSLAWWVAREKARHQELGPEIADLAKQLKVQYGPLGMITGARLRAEAAAHGKLGDAELDAAREAAGLEFIEPLELPTAAGTAGQFTSLVTKLLATNVDSIARLVHPTLTEFGLVGGFTVTPAPSALGPALSDAALKDRAIEYDKLPDSTEVRAGKEAVQFLRTELKSGTDLAALTLFHLLAAVRVKRAEGAGALPLFTLLTKTRLRAGDAGRISLSLLSETAVQRDPTDEVNALLANGQLVAAEQLASTLAGADADAARQAVERKHAQV
;
A
#
# COMPACT_ATOMS: atom_id res chain seq x y z
N MET A 1 -31.61 -23.94 -4.01
CA MET A 1 -31.57 -22.99 -5.14
C MET A 1 -31.36 -21.60 -4.57
N ALA A 2 -30.20 -20.99 -4.78
CA ALA A 2 -29.96 -19.62 -4.33
C ALA A 2 -30.48 -18.66 -5.42
N ALA A 3 -31.56 -17.93 -5.12
CA ALA A 3 -32.03 -16.86 -5.99
C ALA A 3 -30.95 -15.77 -6.06
N VAL A 4 -30.83 -15.10 -7.22
CA VAL A 4 -29.93 -13.94 -7.36
C VAL A 4 -30.35 -12.87 -6.37
N ASP A 5 -29.46 -12.47 -5.50
CA ASP A 5 -29.66 -11.25 -4.71
C ASP A 5 -29.49 -10.04 -5.63
N LEU A 6 -30.61 -9.55 -6.16
CA LEU A 6 -30.66 -8.43 -7.09
C LEU A 6 -30.15 -7.12 -6.47
N LYS A 7 -30.24 -6.96 -5.14
CA LYS A 7 -29.75 -5.76 -4.47
C LYS A 7 -28.21 -5.78 -4.42
N THR A 8 -27.64 -6.91 -4.02
CA THR A 8 -26.20 -7.13 -4.05
C THR A 8 -25.65 -7.03 -5.48
N TYR A 9 -26.39 -7.54 -6.48
CA TYR A 9 -26.04 -7.41 -7.89
C TYR A 9 -26.00 -5.94 -8.38
N GLU A 10 -27.03 -5.14 -8.07
CA GLU A 10 -27.02 -3.71 -8.40
C GLU A 10 -25.78 -3.02 -7.81
N ASP A 11 -25.45 -3.34 -6.55
CA ASP A 11 -24.35 -2.72 -5.81
C ASP A 11 -22.96 -3.12 -6.31
N GLN A 12 -22.75 -4.41 -6.56
CA GLN A 12 -21.44 -4.96 -6.89
C GLN A 12 -21.15 -4.98 -8.39
N VAL A 13 -22.17 -5.10 -9.26
CA VAL A 13 -21.97 -5.24 -10.70
C VAL A 13 -22.39 -3.98 -11.44
N LEU A 14 -23.61 -3.47 -11.23
CA LEU A 14 -24.13 -2.38 -12.05
C LEU A 14 -23.63 -0.99 -11.63
N LYS A 15 -23.51 -0.70 -10.32
CA LYS A 15 -23.01 0.59 -9.83
C LYS A 15 -21.59 0.91 -10.32
N PRO A 16 -20.62 -0.03 -10.29
CA PRO A 16 -19.27 0.24 -10.79
C PRO A 16 -19.22 0.58 -12.29
N LEU A 17 -20.10 -0.02 -13.10
CA LEU A 17 -20.15 0.20 -14.54
C LEU A 17 -20.58 1.62 -14.94
N ARG A 18 -21.20 2.39 -14.03
CA ARG A 18 -21.58 3.80 -14.29
C ARG A 18 -20.39 4.65 -14.71
N LYS A 19 -19.21 4.38 -14.14
CA LYS A 19 -17.97 5.12 -14.44
C LYS A 19 -17.29 4.67 -15.74
N ARG A 20 -17.78 3.59 -16.36
CA ARG A 20 -17.20 3.01 -17.57
C ARG A 20 -18.03 3.31 -18.83
N LEU A 21 -19.17 3.98 -18.70
CA LEU A 21 -19.93 4.41 -19.88
C LEU A 21 -19.10 5.40 -20.74
N PRO A 22 -19.22 5.33 -22.09
CA PRO A 22 -20.11 4.45 -22.86
C PRO A 22 -19.55 3.03 -23.13
N HIS A 23 -18.30 2.74 -22.76
CA HIS A 23 -17.60 1.50 -23.11
C HIS A 23 -17.62 0.49 -21.96
N LEU A 24 -18.59 -0.42 -22.00
CA LEU A 24 -18.71 -1.46 -20.97
C LEU A 24 -17.66 -2.58 -21.19
N PRO A 25 -17.00 -3.09 -20.14
CA PRO A 25 -16.00 -4.16 -20.25
C PRO A 25 -16.65 -5.46 -20.71
N ASP A 26 -16.06 -6.18 -21.66
CA ASP A 26 -16.61 -7.41 -22.23
C ASP A 26 -16.44 -8.65 -21.32
N ASP A 27 -16.77 -8.51 -20.03
CA ASP A 27 -16.78 -9.59 -19.04
C ASP A 27 -18.23 -10.08 -18.84
N LEU A 28 -18.62 -11.07 -19.66
CA LEU A 28 -19.99 -11.59 -19.64
C LEU A 28 -20.28 -12.41 -18.38
N LEU A 29 -19.31 -13.14 -17.81
CA LEU A 29 -19.53 -13.94 -16.61
C LEU A 29 -19.94 -13.07 -15.42
N THR A 30 -19.24 -11.95 -15.20
CA THR A 30 -19.59 -11.00 -14.15
C THR A 30 -20.91 -10.29 -14.43
N ARG A 31 -21.12 -9.82 -15.67
CA ARG A 31 -22.36 -9.11 -16.06
C ARG A 31 -23.61 -9.95 -15.83
N TYR A 32 -23.60 -11.23 -16.18
CA TYR A 32 -24.74 -12.12 -15.96
C TYR A 32 -24.68 -12.84 -14.61
N SER A 33 -23.63 -12.61 -13.80
CA SER A 33 -23.38 -13.31 -12.54
C SER A 33 -23.47 -14.84 -12.69
N VAL A 34 -22.87 -15.34 -13.77
CA VAL A 34 -22.77 -16.75 -14.13
C VAL A 34 -21.41 -17.27 -13.68
N ARG A 35 -21.37 -18.47 -13.12
CA ARG A 35 -20.14 -19.20 -12.86
C ARG A 35 -20.12 -20.46 -13.71
N LEU A 36 -18.94 -20.84 -14.19
CA LEU A 36 -18.77 -22.01 -15.07
C LEU A 36 -18.97 -23.36 -14.34
N ASP A 37 -19.09 -23.35 -13.00
CA ASP A 37 -19.41 -24.51 -12.17
C ASP A 37 -20.92 -24.71 -11.95
N MET A 38 -21.76 -23.78 -12.42
CA MET A 38 -23.21 -23.85 -12.24
C MET A 38 -23.83 -24.95 -13.12
N PRO A 39 -24.89 -25.63 -12.64
CA PRO A 39 -25.72 -26.48 -13.48
C PRO A 39 -26.34 -25.67 -14.63
N GLU A 40 -26.47 -26.28 -15.80
CA GLU A 40 -26.98 -25.61 -17.01
C GLU A 40 -28.38 -24.99 -16.82
N ALA A 41 -29.26 -25.67 -16.08
CA ALA A 41 -30.58 -25.15 -15.73
C ALA A 41 -30.50 -23.88 -14.86
N GLU A 42 -29.51 -23.80 -13.96
CA GLU A 42 -29.28 -22.62 -13.12
C GLU A 42 -28.74 -21.45 -13.95
N VAL A 43 -27.83 -21.70 -14.89
CA VAL A 43 -27.32 -20.67 -15.81
C VAL A 43 -28.45 -20.03 -16.61
N ARG A 44 -29.39 -20.82 -17.14
CA ARG A 44 -30.54 -20.28 -17.88
C ARG A 44 -31.45 -19.40 -17.03
N GLU A 45 -31.81 -19.86 -15.84
CA GLU A 45 -32.63 -19.07 -14.91
C GLU A 45 -31.89 -17.81 -14.44
N ARG A 46 -30.57 -17.90 -14.22
CA ARG A 46 -29.70 -16.77 -13.86
C ARG A 46 -29.74 -15.68 -14.93
N VAL A 47 -29.46 -16.04 -16.18
CA VAL A 47 -29.47 -15.11 -17.32
C VAL A 47 -30.85 -14.45 -17.45
N LYS A 48 -31.92 -15.24 -17.38
CA LYS A 48 -33.30 -14.74 -17.45
C LYS A 48 -33.60 -13.73 -16.35
N ALA A 49 -33.25 -14.04 -15.10
CA ALA A 49 -33.47 -13.15 -13.96
C ALA A 49 -32.70 -11.83 -14.09
N VAL A 50 -31.44 -11.88 -14.52
CA VAL A 50 -30.61 -10.68 -14.73
C VAL A 50 -31.14 -9.81 -15.87
N VAL A 51 -31.51 -10.39 -17.00
CA VAL A 51 -32.08 -9.63 -18.14
C VAL A 51 -33.42 -9.01 -17.77
N GLN A 52 -34.29 -9.72 -17.04
CA GLN A 52 -35.54 -9.17 -16.51
C GLN A 52 -35.27 -8.00 -15.55
N HIS A 53 -34.24 -8.10 -14.73
CA HIS A 53 -33.83 -7.03 -13.84
C HIS A 53 -33.34 -5.81 -14.63
N TRP A 54 -32.48 -5.99 -15.63
CA TRP A 54 -32.06 -4.91 -16.53
C TRP A 54 -33.24 -4.24 -17.21
N ASN A 55 -34.25 -4.99 -17.66
CA ASN A 55 -35.48 -4.45 -18.22
C ASN A 55 -36.18 -3.50 -17.24
N LYS A 56 -36.33 -3.93 -15.99
CA LYS A 56 -36.97 -3.13 -14.93
C LYS A 56 -36.17 -1.85 -14.61
N VAL A 57 -34.85 -1.95 -14.52
CA VAL A 57 -33.97 -0.83 -14.16
C VAL A 57 -33.80 0.16 -15.32
N ALA A 58 -33.76 -0.32 -16.56
CA ALA A 58 -33.64 0.51 -17.77
C ALA A 58 -34.80 1.50 -17.96
N MET A 59 -35.96 1.24 -17.33
CA MET A 59 -37.13 2.13 -17.33
C MET A 59 -37.06 3.23 -16.25
N ARG A 60 -36.10 3.16 -15.33
CA ARG A 60 -35.92 4.16 -14.26
C ARG A 60 -35.15 5.38 -14.79
N ALA A 61 -35.17 6.48 -14.04
CA ALA A 61 -34.30 7.63 -14.30
C ALA A 61 -32.90 7.44 -13.68
N GLY A 62 -31.87 8.02 -14.31
CA GLY A 62 -30.51 8.13 -13.76
C GLY A 62 -29.44 7.29 -14.47
N ALA A 63 -28.18 7.45 -14.07
CA ALA A 63 -27.03 6.81 -14.74
C ALA A 63 -27.11 5.27 -14.80
N LEU A 64 -27.76 4.64 -13.83
CA LEU A 64 -27.93 3.19 -13.80
C LEU A 64 -28.86 2.68 -14.92
N SER A 65 -29.86 3.47 -15.32
CA SER A 65 -30.75 3.07 -16.42
C SER A 65 -30.04 3.13 -17.77
N LEU A 66 -29.13 4.10 -17.97
CA LEU A 66 -28.27 4.15 -19.15
C LEU A 66 -27.35 2.92 -19.26
N VAL A 67 -26.75 2.48 -18.14
CA VAL A 67 -25.97 1.23 -18.09
C VAL A 67 -26.85 0.04 -18.52
N CYS A 68 -28.05 -0.10 -17.94
CA CYS A 68 -28.94 -1.21 -18.27
C CYS A 68 -29.46 -1.16 -19.72
N GLN A 69 -29.69 0.03 -20.27
CA GLN A 69 -30.06 0.19 -21.69
C GLN A 69 -28.91 -0.25 -22.61
N GLN A 70 -27.67 0.10 -22.29
CA GLN A 70 -26.51 -0.34 -23.04
C GLN A 70 -26.30 -1.86 -22.94
N LEU A 71 -26.38 -2.43 -21.74
CA LEU A 71 -26.29 -3.88 -21.52
C LEU A 71 -27.37 -4.65 -22.32
N LYS A 72 -28.59 -4.12 -22.38
CA LYS A 72 -29.67 -4.69 -23.18
C LYS A 72 -29.38 -4.63 -24.68
N ARG A 73 -28.90 -3.49 -25.20
CA ARG A 73 -28.52 -3.37 -26.61
C ARG A 73 -27.46 -4.39 -26.99
N GLU A 74 -26.46 -4.58 -26.13
CA GLU A 74 -25.41 -5.59 -26.33
C GLU A 74 -25.96 -7.02 -26.23
N HIS A 75 -26.86 -7.32 -25.28
CA HIS A 75 -27.54 -8.62 -25.19
C HIS A 75 -28.34 -8.94 -26.46
N ASP A 76 -29.13 -7.99 -26.95
CA ASP A 76 -29.92 -8.15 -28.18
C ASP A 76 -29.01 -8.33 -29.40
N GLN A 77 -27.85 -7.67 -29.42
CA GLN A 77 -26.86 -7.84 -30.49
C GLN A 77 -26.25 -9.25 -30.45
N TYR A 78 -25.86 -9.76 -29.28
CA TYR A 78 -25.37 -11.13 -29.13
C TYR A 78 -26.38 -12.17 -29.61
N LEU A 79 -27.67 -12.01 -29.29
CA LEU A 79 -28.72 -12.92 -29.76
C LEU A 79 -29.02 -12.81 -31.26
N LYS A 80 -28.76 -11.66 -31.89
CA LYS A 80 -28.83 -11.52 -33.35
C LYS A 80 -27.70 -12.25 -34.05
N ASP A 81 -26.49 -12.15 -33.49
CA ASP A 81 -25.29 -12.75 -34.09
C ASP A 81 -25.24 -14.26 -33.86
N ASP A 82 -25.70 -14.73 -32.69
CA ASP A 82 -25.86 -16.14 -32.35
C ASP A 82 -27.18 -16.37 -31.59
N PRO A 83 -28.23 -16.88 -32.24
CA PRO A 83 -29.52 -17.16 -31.61
C PRO A 83 -29.46 -18.17 -30.46
N ASN A 84 -28.37 -18.95 -30.37
CA ASN A 84 -28.15 -19.92 -29.30
C ASN A 84 -27.27 -19.36 -28.16
N ALA A 85 -26.86 -18.10 -28.24
CA ALA A 85 -26.07 -17.46 -27.19
C ALA A 85 -26.77 -17.55 -25.83
N PHE A 86 -25.96 -17.67 -24.77
CA PHE A 86 -26.39 -17.78 -23.38
C PHE A 86 -27.21 -19.03 -22.99
N ASN A 87 -27.63 -19.88 -23.94
CA ASN A 87 -28.56 -20.99 -23.69
C ASN A 87 -27.92 -22.28 -23.17
N SER A 88 -26.59 -22.42 -23.27
CA SER A 88 -25.84 -23.61 -22.83
C SER A 88 -24.55 -23.23 -22.10
N LEU A 89 -24.15 -24.05 -21.13
CA LEU A 89 -22.87 -23.89 -20.44
C LEU A 89 -21.68 -24.04 -21.41
N ALA A 90 -21.81 -24.90 -22.43
CA ALA A 90 -20.80 -25.09 -23.46
C ALA A 90 -20.50 -23.80 -24.23
N TRP A 91 -21.54 -22.99 -24.53
CA TRP A 91 -21.37 -21.68 -25.16
C TRP A 91 -20.57 -20.73 -24.26
N TRP A 92 -20.90 -20.67 -22.96
CA TRP A 92 -20.18 -19.83 -22.00
C TRP A 92 -18.70 -20.22 -21.90
N VAL A 93 -18.40 -21.52 -21.81
CA VAL A 93 -17.04 -22.03 -21.78
C VAL A 93 -16.29 -21.70 -23.08
N ALA A 94 -16.91 -21.90 -24.25
CA ALA A 94 -16.29 -21.60 -25.54
C ALA A 94 -16.02 -20.10 -25.72
N ARG A 95 -16.97 -19.25 -25.33
CA ARG A 95 -16.86 -17.79 -25.40
C ARG A 95 -15.76 -17.27 -24.47
N GLU A 96 -15.71 -17.77 -23.24
CA GLU A 96 -14.67 -17.37 -22.27
C GLU A 96 -13.28 -17.83 -22.73
N LYS A 97 -13.19 -19.04 -23.29
CA LYS A 97 -11.95 -19.53 -23.88
C LYS A 97 -11.49 -18.66 -25.05
N ALA A 98 -12.40 -18.28 -25.95
CA ALA A 98 -12.09 -17.41 -27.08
C ALA A 98 -11.63 -16.02 -26.61
N ARG A 99 -12.31 -15.47 -25.60
CA ARG A 99 -11.95 -14.20 -24.96
C ARG A 99 -10.56 -14.24 -24.34
N HIS A 100 -10.26 -15.27 -23.54
CA HIS A 100 -8.92 -15.45 -22.97
C HIS A 100 -7.83 -15.61 -24.03
N GLN A 101 -8.13 -16.27 -25.15
CA GLN A 101 -7.18 -16.36 -26.28
C GLN A 101 -6.93 -15.00 -26.94
N GLU A 102 -7.97 -14.19 -27.13
CA GLU A 102 -7.86 -12.84 -27.68
C GLU A 102 -7.09 -11.89 -26.76
N LEU A 103 -7.36 -11.94 -25.46
CA LEU A 103 -6.71 -11.09 -24.45
C LEU A 103 -5.33 -11.60 -24.02
N GLY A 104 -4.95 -12.82 -24.41
CA GLY A 104 -3.69 -13.46 -24.03
C GLY A 104 -2.44 -12.58 -24.21
N PRO A 105 -2.26 -11.88 -25.35
CA PRO A 105 -1.15 -10.96 -25.54
C PRO A 105 -1.16 -9.77 -24.56
N GLU A 106 -2.33 -9.16 -24.30
CA GLU A 106 -2.46 -8.03 -23.35
C GLU A 106 -2.18 -8.49 -21.91
N ILE A 107 -2.64 -9.69 -21.53
CA ILE A 107 -2.35 -10.30 -20.22
C ILE A 107 -0.86 -10.57 -20.07
N ALA A 108 -0.22 -11.14 -21.09
CA ALA A 108 1.21 -11.45 -21.08
C ALA A 108 2.08 -10.18 -21.01
N ASP A 109 1.66 -9.11 -21.69
CA ASP A 109 2.35 -7.82 -21.65
C ASP A 109 2.26 -7.18 -20.26
N LEU A 110 1.04 -7.13 -19.68
CA LEU A 110 0.85 -6.66 -18.31
C LEU A 110 1.66 -7.51 -17.31
N ALA A 111 1.64 -8.84 -17.42
CA ALA A 111 2.43 -9.73 -16.57
C ALA A 111 3.92 -9.43 -16.63
N LYS A 112 4.46 -9.15 -17.83
CA LYS A 112 5.86 -8.77 -18.03
C LYS A 112 6.17 -7.42 -17.36
N GLN A 113 5.31 -6.42 -17.53
CA GLN A 113 5.45 -5.12 -16.87
C GLN A 113 5.45 -5.27 -15.35
N LEU A 114 4.48 -6.00 -14.80
CA LEU A 114 4.36 -6.29 -13.38
C LEU A 114 5.61 -6.99 -12.83
N LYS A 115 6.12 -7.99 -13.55
CA LYS A 115 7.34 -8.72 -13.16
C LYS A 115 8.57 -7.83 -13.13
N VAL A 116 8.71 -6.90 -14.09
CA VAL A 116 9.83 -5.96 -14.11
C VAL A 116 9.78 -4.99 -12.93
N GLN A 117 8.59 -4.43 -12.63
CA GLN A 117 8.46 -3.38 -11.62
C GLN A 117 8.37 -3.91 -10.18
N TYR A 118 7.64 -5.02 -9.98
CA TYR A 118 7.28 -5.55 -8.66
C TYR A 118 7.87 -6.94 -8.39
N GLY A 119 8.47 -7.60 -9.39
CA GLY A 119 9.10 -8.91 -9.23
C GLY A 119 10.15 -8.96 -8.10
N PRO A 120 11.02 -7.95 -7.92
CA PRO A 120 11.96 -7.93 -6.79
C PRO A 120 11.27 -7.86 -5.41
N LEU A 121 10.06 -7.30 -5.33
CA LEU A 121 9.27 -7.24 -4.10
C LEU A 121 8.50 -8.54 -3.89
N GLY A 122 8.13 -9.24 -4.98
CA GLY A 122 7.34 -10.47 -4.95
C GLY A 122 5.86 -10.26 -4.60
N MET A 123 5.39 -9.01 -4.56
CA MET A 123 4.06 -8.66 -4.05
C MET A 123 3.52 -7.38 -4.70
N ILE A 124 2.19 -7.22 -4.66
CA ILE A 124 1.46 -6.05 -5.18
C ILE A 124 0.16 -5.83 -4.39
N THR A 125 -0.32 -4.57 -4.34
CA THR A 125 -1.64 -4.24 -3.79
C THR A 125 -2.67 -4.12 -4.91
N GLY A 126 -3.95 -4.36 -4.61
CA GLY A 126 -5.01 -4.25 -5.63
C GLY A 126 -5.15 -2.86 -6.24
N ALA A 127 -4.88 -1.80 -5.47
CA ALA A 127 -4.88 -0.43 -6.00
C ALA A 127 -3.76 -0.24 -7.03
N ARG A 128 -2.56 -0.82 -6.79
CA ARG A 128 -1.43 -0.72 -7.71
C ARG A 128 -1.63 -1.58 -8.96
N LEU A 129 -2.13 -2.81 -8.80
CA LEU A 129 -2.49 -3.65 -9.94
C LEU A 129 -3.46 -2.94 -10.90
N ARG A 130 -4.50 -2.29 -10.36
CA ARG A 130 -5.44 -1.51 -11.18
C ARG A 130 -4.82 -0.28 -11.81
N ALA A 131 -3.89 0.40 -11.12
CA ALA A 131 -3.19 1.55 -11.67
C ALA A 131 -2.29 1.16 -12.86
N GLU A 132 -1.54 0.06 -12.75
CA GLU A 132 -0.72 -0.46 -13.86
C GLU A 132 -1.59 -0.94 -15.02
N ALA A 133 -2.73 -1.55 -14.72
CA ALA A 133 -3.68 -2.03 -15.72
C ALA A 133 -4.51 -0.91 -16.38
N ALA A 134 -4.37 0.35 -15.97
CA ALA A 134 -5.18 1.45 -16.50
C ALA A 134 -5.01 1.64 -18.02
N ALA A 135 -3.82 1.30 -18.56
CA ALA A 135 -3.55 1.32 -20.00
C ALA A 135 -4.20 0.13 -20.75
N HIS A 136 -4.61 -0.92 -20.03
CA HIS A 136 -5.19 -2.16 -20.58
C HIS A 136 -6.71 -2.19 -20.36
N GLY A 137 -7.42 -1.24 -20.98
CA GLY A 137 -8.85 -1.00 -20.71
C GLY A 137 -9.81 -2.15 -21.01
N LYS A 138 -9.35 -3.21 -21.69
CA LYS A 138 -10.14 -4.42 -21.97
C LYS A 138 -10.05 -5.49 -20.88
N LEU A 139 -9.04 -5.43 -20.02
CA LEU A 139 -8.81 -6.44 -18.99
C LEU A 139 -9.80 -6.24 -17.83
N GLY A 140 -10.51 -7.32 -17.48
CA GLY A 140 -11.34 -7.42 -16.29
C GLY A 140 -10.55 -7.98 -15.11
N ASP A 141 -11.19 -8.10 -13.95
CA ASP A 141 -10.51 -8.50 -12.71
C ASP A 141 -9.85 -9.90 -12.82
N ALA A 142 -10.49 -10.85 -13.53
CA ALA A 142 -9.93 -12.18 -13.78
C ALA A 142 -8.63 -12.14 -14.60
N GLU A 143 -8.54 -11.25 -15.60
CA GLU A 143 -7.33 -11.07 -16.40
C GLU A 143 -6.22 -10.38 -15.61
N LEU A 144 -6.58 -9.44 -14.73
CA LEU A 144 -5.61 -8.81 -13.83
C LEU A 144 -5.02 -9.83 -12.86
N ASP A 145 -5.84 -10.72 -12.32
CA ASP A 145 -5.38 -11.82 -11.47
C ASP A 145 -4.50 -12.80 -12.24
N ALA A 146 -4.87 -13.17 -13.47
CA ALA A 146 -4.02 -14.02 -14.31
C ALA A 146 -2.66 -13.37 -14.61
N ALA A 147 -2.63 -12.06 -14.91
CA ALA A 147 -1.39 -11.33 -15.13
C ALA A 147 -0.52 -11.25 -13.87
N ARG A 148 -1.13 -11.02 -12.70
CA ARG A 148 -0.47 -11.03 -11.39
C ARG A 148 0.16 -12.40 -11.10
N GLU A 149 -0.58 -13.48 -11.31
CA GLU A 149 -0.09 -14.85 -11.08
C GLU A 149 1.05 -15.21 -12.03
N ALA A 150 0.93 -14.88 -13.32
CA ALA A 150 2.00 -15.06 -14.29
C ALA A 150 3.26 -14.25 -13.96
N ALA A 151 3.11 -13.09 -13.31
CA ALA A 151 4.20 -12.29 -12.79
C ALA A 151 4.83 -12.85 -11.50
N GLY A 152 4.17 -13.82 -10.84
CA GLY A 152 4.63 -14.42 -9.59
C GLY A 152 4.45 -13.52 -8.37
N LEU A 153 3.42 -12.66 -8.36
CA LEU A 153 3.20 -11.66 -7.31
C LEU A 153 2.13 -12.10 -6.32
N GLU A 154 2.42 -12.00 -5.03
CA GLU A 154 1.43 -12.16 -3.96
C GLU A 154 0.55 -10.91 -3.83
N PHE A 155 -0.74 -11.10 -3.57
CA PHE A 155 -1.62 -9.99 -3.24
C PHE A 155 -1.48 -9.65 -1.75
N ILE A 156 -1.27 -8.37 -1.45
CA ILE A 156 -1.21 -7.90 -0.06
C ILE A 156 -2.15 -6.72 0.18
N GLU A 157 -2.65 -6.64 1.41
CA GLU A 157 -3.30 -5.44 1.91
C GLU A 157 -2.26 -4.45 2.46
N PRO A 158 -2.41 -3.15 2.19
CA PRO A 158 -1.57 -2.12 2.79
C PRO A 158 -1.61 -2.15 4.32
N LEU A 159 -0.45 -1.94 4.94
CA LEU A 159 -0.31 -1.77 6.39
C LEU A 159 -0.60 -0.33 6.79
N GLU A 160 -1.17 -0.15 7.98
CA GLU A 160 -1.16 1.16 8.64
C GLU A 160 0.24 1.44 9.17
N LEU A 161 0.86 2.51 8.67
CA LEU A 161 2.23 2.88 9.01
C LEU A 161 2.22 3.97 10.10
N PRO A 162 3.09 3.89 11.12
CA PRO A 162 3.13 4.87 12.20
C PRO A 162 3.47 6.27 11.66
N THR A 163 2.70 7.27 12.06
CA THR A 163 2.87 8.69 11.67
C THR A 163 3.62 9.51 12.71
N ALA A 164 3.79 8.98 13.92
CA ALA A 164 4.53 9.59 15.03
C ALA A 164 5.47 8.58 15.69
N ALA A 165 6.55 9.08 16.30
CA ALA A 165 7.55 8.25 16.98
C ALA A 165 7.00 7.53 18.22
N GLY A 166 5.93 8.07 18.83
CA GLY A 166 5.39 7.55 20.08
C GLY A 166 6.32 7.69 21.28
N THR A 167 7.36 8.53 21.17
CA THR A 167 8.35 8.77 22.23
C THR A 167 8.01 9.99 23.06
N ALA A 168 8.36 9.97 24.35
CA ALA A 168 8.32 11.17 25.20
C ALA A 168 9.53 12.09 24.95
N GLY A 169 10.68 11.50 24.62
CA GLY A 169 11.91 12.20 24.29
C GLY A 169 11.99 12.72 22.85
N GLN A 170 13.01 13.55 22.58
CA GLN A 170 13.28 14.08 21.25
C GLN A 170 13.84 13.00 20.32
N PHE A 171 12.99 12.45 19.45
CA PHE A 171 13.37 11.45 18.45
C PHE A 171 14.57 11.87 17.57
N THR A 172 14.68 13.16 17.24
CA THR A 172 15.82 13.72 16.50
C THR A 172 17.16 13.49 17.20
N SER A 173 17.20 13.53 18.53
CA SER A 173 18.39 13.24 19.31
C SER A 173 18.85 11.79 19.13
N LEU A 174 17.91 10.84 19.06
CA LEU A 174 18.20 9.43 18.77
C LEU A 174 18.79 9.27 17.37
N VAL A 175 18.19 9.92 16.36
CA VAL A 175 18.69 9.87 14.97
C VAL A 175 20.13 10.40 14.88
N THR A 176 20.42 11.55 15.51
CA THR A 176 21.78 12.12 15.53
C THR A 176 22.78 11.17 16.19
N LYS A 177 22.39 10.48 17.27
CA LYS A 177 23.25 9.50 17.94
C LYS A 177 23.49 8.27 17.06
N LEU A 178 22.46 7.76 16.38
CA LEU A 178 22.62 6.65 15.44
C LEU A 178 23.62 7.00 14.32
N LEU A 179 23.52 8.20 13.75
CA LEU A 179 24.48 8.71 12.77
C LEU A 179 25.90 8.78 13.34
N ALA A 180 26.08 9.31 14.56
CA ALA A 180 27.37 9.36 15.22
C ALA A 180 27.96 7.97 15.54
N THR A 181 27.11 6.93 15.66
CA THR A 181 27.56 5.53 15.81
C THR A 181 27.85 4.83 14.49
N ASN A 182 27.59 5.49 13.34
CA ASN A 182 27.64 4.88 12.01
C ASN A 182 26.75 3.62 11.86
N VAL A 183 25.58 3.65 12.53
CA VAL A 183 24.57 2.59 12.48
C VAL A 183 23.34 3.11 11.76
N ASP A 184 22.75 2.29 10.88
CA ASP A 184 21.62 2.67 10.02
C ASP A 184 20.23 2.44 10.65
N SER A 185 20.15 1.69 11.75
CA SER A 185 18.89 1.26 12.34
C SER A 185 19.00 0.99 13.84
N ILE A 186 17.89 1.18 14.55
CA ILE A 186 17.77 0.80 15.96
C ILE A 186 18.05 -0.70 16.14
N ALA A 187 17.57 -1.54 15.22
CA ALA A 187 17.84 -2.98 15.25
C ALA A 187 19.34 -3.29 15.26
N ARG A 188 20.13 -2.66 14.37
CA ARG A 188 21.59 -2.84 14.32
C ARG A 188 22.34 -2.21 15.49
N LEU A 189 21.76 -1.19 16.14
CA LEU A 189 22.34 -0.62 17.37
C LEU A 189 22.27 -1.64 18.52
N VAL A 190 21.13 -2.31 18.67
CA VAL A 190 20.89 -3.30 19.73
C VAL A 190 21.55 -4.64 19.40
N HIS A 191 21.48 -5.08 18.14
CA HIS A 191 22.01 -6.37 17.66
C HIS A 191 23.05 -6.14 16.55
N PRO A 192 24.31 -5.80 16.89
CA PRO A 192 25.32 -5.42 15.89
C PRO A 192 25.70 -6.56 14.94
N THR A 193 25.51 -7.82 15.36
CA THR A 193 25.83 -9.02 14.57
C THR A 193 24.65 -9.55 13.76
N LEU A 194 23.51 -8.84 13.74
CA LEU A 194 22.36 -9.27 12.95
C LEU A 194 22.70 -9.29 11.46
N THR A 195 22.20 -10.30 10.75
CA THR A 195 22.23 -10.39 9.29
C THR A 195 20.93 -9.91 8.66
N GLU A 196 19.81 -10.12 9.35
CA GLU A 196 18.46 -9.71 8.94
C GLU A 196 17.59 -9.46 10.17
N PHE A 197 16.60 -8.57 10.07
CA PHE A 197 15.53 -8.44 11.06
C PHE A 197 14.16 -8.26 10.39
N GLY A 198 13.10 -8.58 11.13
CA GLY A 198 11.70 -8.35 10.76
C GLY A 198 11.00 -7.43 11.75
N LEU A 199 9.98 -6.71 11.28
CA LEU A 199 9.12 -5.78 12.00
C LEU A 199 7.62 -6.07 11.80
N VAL A 200 7.24 -6.60 10.64
CA VAL A 200 5.83 -6.84 10.29
C VAL A 200 5.36 -8.15 10.94
N GLY A 201 4.35 -8.08 11.80
CA GLY A 201 3.84 -9.24 12.54
C GLY A 201 4.66 -9.61 13.79
N GLY A 202 5.59 -8.74 14.21
CA GLY A 202 6.41 -8.91 15.40
C GLY A 202 7.90 -8.74 15.12
N PHE A 203 8.64 -8.17 16.08
CA PHE A 203 10.07 -7.94 15.91
C PHE A 203 10.86 -9.26 15.99
N THR A 204 11.65 -9.55 14.96
CA THR A 204 12.49 -10.74 14.87
C THR A 204 13.89 -10.38 14.40
N VAL A 205 14.91 -11.12 14.82
CA VAL A 205 16.30 -10.93 14.36
C VAL A 205 16.93 -12.27 14.02
N THR A 206 17.84 -12.26 13.05
CA THR A 206 18.66 -13.40 12.65
C THR A 206 20.14 -13.02 12.75
N PRO A 207 20.99 -13.82 13.43
CA PRO A 207 20.63 -14.95 14.27
C PRO A 207 19.77 -14.52 15.47
N ALA A 208 18.95 -15.44 15.99
CA ALA A 208 18.14 -15.16 17.17
C ALA A 208 19.05 -14.85 18.37
N PRO A 209 18.65 -13.94 19.29
CA PRO A 209 19.44 -13.65 20.47
C PRO A 209 19.55 -14.90 21.35
N SER A 210 20.67 -15.05 22.05
CA SER A 210 20.89 -16.15 22.99
C SER A 210 20.00 -16.05 24.24
N ALA A 211 19.54 -14.85 24.58
CA ALA A 211 18.63 -14.61 25.69
C ALA A 211 17.18 -14.95 25.33
N LEU A 212 16.47 -15.63 26.24
CA LEU A 212 15.03 -15.87 26.14
C LEU A 212 14.27 -14.56 26.32
N GLY A 213 13.60 -14.07 25.28
CA GLY A 213 12.73 -12.88 25.33
C GLY A 213 12.59 -12.16 23.99
N PRO A 214 11.75 -11.10 23.92
CA PRO A 214 11.66 -10.26 22.72
C PRO A 214 13.02 -9.64 22.40
N ALA A 215 13.40 -9.62 21.12
CA ALA A 215 14.71 -9.13 20.72
C ALA A 215 14.86 -7.61 20.95
N LEU A 216 13.78 -6.82 20.99
CA LEU A 216 13.80 -5.44 21.51
C LEU A 216 13.22 -5.41 22.95
N SER A 217 14.05 -5.76 23.93
CA SER A 217 13.67 -5.79 25.35
C SER A 217 14.68 -5.05 26.24
N ASP A 218 14.31 -4.77 27.49
CA ASP A 218 15.22 -4.15 28.48
C ASP A 218 16.44 -5.05 28.74
N ALA A 219 16.29 -6.37 28.65
CA ALA A 219 17.41 -7.32 28.76
C ALA A 219 18.41 -7.12 27.60
N ALA A 220 17.93 -7.11 26.36
CA ALA A 220 18.78 -6.87 25.19
C ALA A 220 19.49 -5.51 25.24
N LEU A 221 18.79 -4.46 25.69
CA LEU A 221 19.38 -3.14 25.86
C LEU A 221 20.41 -3.07 27.00
N LYS A 222 20.19 -3.81 28.10
CA LYS A 222 21.18 -3.95 29.19
C LYS A 222 22.43 -4.67 28.72
N ASP A 223 22.28 -5.79 28.01
CA ASP A 223 23.41 -6.54 27.46
C ASP A 223 24.22 -5.64 26.52
N ARG A 224 23.54 -4.87 25.66
CA ARG A 224 24.20 -3.94 24.77
C ARG A 224 24.92 -2.81 25.51
N ALA A 225 24.35 -2.28 26.58
CA ALA A 225 25.01 -1.28 27.42
C ALA A 225 26.30 -1.84 28.05
N ILE A 226 26.25 -3.07 28.56
CA ILE A 226 27.42 -3.77 29.13
C ILE A 226 28.51 -3.96 28.06
N GLU A 227 28.14 -4.27 26.81
CA GLU A 227 29.10 -4.36 25.71
C GLU A 227 29.78 -3.02 25.44
N TYR A 228 29.04 -1.91 25.40
CA TYR A 228 29.62 -0.58 25.23
C TYR A 228 30.56 -0.19 26.37
N ASP A 229 30.32 -0.67 27.60
CA ASP A 229 31.21 -0.41 28.75
C ASP A 229 32.57 -1.12 28.65
N LYS A 230 32.66 -2.18 27.84
CA LYS A 230 33.93 -2.90 27.58
C LYS A 230 34.77 -2.26 26.48
N LEU A 231 34.18 -1.36 25.67
CA LEU A 231 34.87 -0.73 24.54
C LEU A 231 35.72 0.46 25.02
N PRO A 232 36.85 0.75 24.36
CA PRO A 232 37.61 1.97 24.60
C PRO A 232 36.75 3.21 24.40
N ASP A 233 36.99 4.24 25.21
CA ASP A 233 36.23 5.48 25.13
C ASP A 233 36.51 6.22 23.80
N SER A 234 35.44 6.51 23.06
CA SER A 234 35.47 7.23 21.79
C SER A 234 34.16 7.99 21.60
N THR A 235 34.12 8.94 20.67
CA THR A 235 32.88 9.69 20.35
C THR A 235 31.76 8.75 19.90
N GLU A 236 32.09 7.74 19.09
CA GLU A 236 31.15 6.72 18.61
C GLU A 236 30.62 5.86 19.76
N VAL A 237 31.49 5.44 20.68
CA VAL A 237 31.11 4.64 21.86
C VAL A 237 30.22 5.44 22.80
N ARG A 238 30.54 6.71 23.06
CA ARG A 238 29.69 7.60 23.89
C ARG A 238 28.31 7.80 23.25
N ALA A 239 28.25 8.08 21.95
CA ALA A 239 26.99 8.20 21.22
C ALA A 239 26.16 6.91 21.30
N GLY A 240 26.81 5.74 21.21
CA GLY A 240 26.18 4.44 21.35
C GLY A 240 25.59 4.22 22.74
N LYS A 241 26.34 4.54 23.80
CA LYS A 241 25.84 4.49 25.19
C LYS A 241 24.62 5.38 25.39
N GLU A 242 24.68 6.62 24.89
CA GLU A 242 23.56 7.56 25.00
C GLU A 242 22.33 7.08 24.21
N ALA A 243 22.50 6.52 23.02
CA ALA A 243 21.40 5.97 22.22
C ALA A 243 20.73 4.78 22.92
N VAL A 244 21.51 3.84 23.45
CA VAL A 244 20.98 2.71 24.22
C VAL A 244 20.25 3.20 25.47
N GLN A 245 20.81 4.17 26.18
CA GLN A 245 20.17 4.75 27.38
C GLN A 245 18.86 5.48 27.04
N PHE A 246 18.79 6.17 25.90
CA PHE A 246 17.56 6.75 25.38
C PHE A 246 16.49 5.67 25.18
N LEU A 247 16.80 4.60 24.45
CA LEU A 247 15.87 3.51 24.17
C LEU A 247 15.37 2.83 25.46
N ARG A 248 16.24 2.66 26.46
CA ARG A 248 15.85 2.12 27.78
C ARG A 248 14.89 3.04 28.53
N THR A 249 15.09 4.35 28.42
CA THR A 249 14.22 5.34 29.05
C THR A 249 12.84 5.32 28.40
N GLU A 250 12.79 5.31 27.07
CA GLU A 250 11.54 5.20 26.31
C GLU A 250 10.79 3.90 26.59
N LEU A 251 11.49 2.76 26.63
CA LEU A 251 10.87 1.48 26.96
C LEU A 251 10.24 1.48 28.36
N LYS A 252 10.91 2.09 29.35
CA LYS A 252 10.37 2.22 30.71
C LYS A 252 9.16 3.15 30.79
N SER A 253 9.08 4.13 29.89
CA SER A 253 7.93 5.04 29.74
C SER A 253 6.76 4.39 28.98
N GLY A 254 6.91 3.15 28.50
CA GLY A 254 5.87 2.40 27.80
C GLY A 254 5.91 2.52 26.27
N THR A 255 6.96 3.12 25.70
CA THR A 255 7.13 3.23 24.25
C THR A 255 7.36 1.85 23.62
N ASP A 256 6.61 1.53 22.57
CA ASP A 256 6.84 0.34 21.75
C ASP A 256 8.08 0.55 20.86
N LEU A 257 9.16 -0.14 21.18
CA LEU A 257 10.42 -0.05 20.45
C LEU A 257 10.34 -0.62 19.03
N ALA A 258 9.45 -1.57 18.75
CA ALA A 258 9.25 -2.09 17.40
C ALA A 258 8.57 -1.03 16.53
N ALA A 259 7.53 -0.37 17.05
CA ALA A 259 6.88 0.75 16.38
C ALA A 259 7.86 1.93 16.18
N LEU A 260 8.68 2.25 17.19
CA LEU A 260 9.73 3.28 17.07
C LEU A 260 10.78 2.92 16.01
N THR A 261 11.18 1.65 15.93
CA THR A 261 12.11 1.17 14.90
C THR A 261 11.50 1.29 13.51
N LEU A 262 10.24 0.92 13.34
CA LEU A 262 9.52 1.13 12.08
C LEU A 262 9.44 2.62 11.72
N PHE A 263 9.06 3.48 12.67
CA PHE A 263 9.01 4.93 12.46
C PHE A 263 10.37 5.51 12.03
N HIS A 264 11.47 5.05 12.65
CA HIS A 264 12.83 5.44 12.28
C HIS A 264 13.16 5.12 10.82
N LEU A 265 12.86 3.89 10.38
CA LEU A 265 13.09 3.50 8.99
C LEU A 265 12.22 4.31 8.03
N LEU A 266 10.98 4.59 8.40
CA LEU A 266 10.04 5.37 7.59
C LEU A 266 10.49 6.83 7.40
N ALA A 267 11.24 7.42 8.33
CA ALA A 267 11.67 8.82 8.22
C ALA A 267 12.45 9.08 6.92
N ALA A 268 13.48 8.29 6.63
CA ALA A 268 14.28 8.44 5.41
C ALA A 268 13.51 8.01 4.15
N VAL A 269 12.69 6.98 4.26
CA VAL A 269 11.95 6.40 3.12
C VAL A 269 10.81 7.32 2.68
N ARG A 270 10.13 7.99 3.62
CA ARG A 270 9.10 9.01 3.32
C ARG A 270 9.67 10.23 2.62
N VAL A 271 10.89 10.67 2.97
CA VAL A 271 11.59 11.73 2.22
C VAL A 271 11.82 11.30 0.78
N LYS A 272 12.36 10.09 0.55
CA LYS A 272 12.55 9.58 -0.82
C LYS A 272 11.24 9.41 -1.59
N ARG A 273 10.18 9.00 -0.92
CA ARG A 273 8.85 8.95 -1.53
C ARG A 273 8.35 10.34 -1.95
N ALA A 274 8.54 11.36 -1.11
CA ALA A 274 8.17 12.74 -1.42
C ALA A 274 8.94 13.29 -2.64
N GLU A 275 10.17 12.82 -2.86
CA GLU A 275 10.96 13.09 -4.07
C GLU A 275 10.47 12.30 -5.33
N GLY A 276 9.39 11.52 -5.23
CA GLY A 276 8.79 10.78 -6.33
C GLY A 276 9.29 9.34 -6.51
N ALA A 277 10.00 8.78 -5.53
CA ALA A 277 10.49 7.41 -5.63
C ALA A 277 9.35 6.37 -5.68
N GLY A 278 9.41 5.47 -6.65
CA GLY A 278 8.52 4.30 -6.78
C GLY A 278 8.86 3.16 -5.81
N ALA A 279 8.14 2.04 -5.92
CA ALA A 279 8.25 0.93 -4.96
C ALA A 279 9.67 0.34 -4.83
N LEU A 280 10.35 0.11 -5.96
CA LEU A 280 11.65 -0.56 -6.00
C LEU A 280 12.79 0.25 -5.34
N PRO A 281 12.94 1.57 -5.60
CA PRO A 281 13.89 2.39 -4.83
C PRO A 281 13.64 2.39 -3.32
N LEU A 282 12.38 2.46 -2.88
CA LEU A 282 12.02 2.41 -1.46
C LEU A 282 12.38 1.06 -0.83
N PHE A 283 12.05 -0.03 -1.54
CA PHE A 283 12.42 -1.40 -1.15
C PHE A 283 13.94 -1.57 -1.02
N THR A 284 14.70 -1.03 -1.97
CA THR A 284 16.16 -1.09 -1.97
C THR A 284 16.75 -0.31 -0.78
N LEU A 285 16.16 0.83 -0.43
CA LEU A 285 16.58 1.61 0.74
C LEU A 285 16.33 0.85 2.05
N LEU A 286 15.16 0.22 2.19
CA LEU A 286 14.79 -0.57 3.37
C LEU A 286 15.66 -1.82 3.52
N THR A 287 15.85 -2.59 2.46
CA THR A 287 16.68 -3.83 2.50
C THR A 287 18.15 -3.55 2.79
N LYS A 288 18.68 -2.39 2.40
CA LYS A 288 20.03 -1.95 2.80
C LYS A 288 20.22 -1.86 4.31
N THR A 289 19.15 -1.60 5.06
CA THR A 289 19.21 -1.57 6.54
C THR A 289 19.23 -2.96 7.17
N ARG A 290 19.17 -4.04 6.37
CA ARG A 290 18.99 -5.45 6.78
C ARG A 290 17.56 -5.82 7.20
N LEU A 291 16.58 -4.97 6.86
CA LEU A 291 15.18 -5.36 6.97
C LEU A 291 14.87 -6.50 6.00
N ARG A 292 14.14 -7.51 6.47
CA ARG A 292 13.69 -8.65 5.68
C ARG A 292 12.96 -8.19 4.42
N ALA A 293 13.25 -8.84 3.29
CA ALA A 293 12.69 -8.48 1.99
C ALA A 293 11.14 -8.45 1.99
N GLY A 294 10.50 -9.43 2.63
CA GLY A 294 9.04 -9.46 2.76
C GLY A 294 8.47 -8.20 3.45
N ASP A 295 9.09 -7.79 4.55
CA ASP A 295 8.68 -6.60 5.31
C ASP A 295 8.96 -5.32 4.53
N ALA A 296 10.15 -5.22 3.91
CA ALA A 296 10.53 -4.11 3.07
C ALA A 296 9.55 -3.92 1.89
N GLY A 297 9.12 -5.01 1.26
CA GLY A 297 8.14 -4.99 0.18
C GLY A 297 6.78 -4.48 0.66
N ARG A 298 6.28 -5.02 1.78
CA ARG A 298 5.00 -4.61 2.38
C ARG A 298 5.02 -3.13 2.77
N ILE A 299 6.07 -2.67 3.44
CA ILE A 299 6.20 -1.25 3.83
C ILE A 299 6.28 -0.34 2.61
N SER A 300 7.07 -0.70 1.59
CA SER A 300 7.22 0.11 0.37
C SER A 300 5.90 0.30 -0.36
N LEU A 301 5.12 -0.77 -0.48
CA LEU A 301 3.79 -0.71 -1.11
C LEU A 301 2.77 0.03 -0.26
N SER A 302 2.82 -0.16 1.06
CA SER A 302 1.93 0.54 2.01
C SER A 302 2.19 2.04 1.99
N LEU A 303 3.45 2.45 1.91
CA LEU A 303 3.84 3.83 1.71
C LEU A 303 3.21 4.40 0.44
N LEU A 304 3.27 3.71 -0.69
CA LEU A 304 2.63 4.18 -1.92
C LEU A 304 1.10 4.31 -1.80
N SER A 305 0.48 3.56 -0.89
CA SER A 305 -0.96 3.61 -0.62
C SER A 305 -1.35 4.64 0.44
N GLU A 306 -0.42 5.17 1.24
CA GLU A 306 -0.70 6.36 2.04
C GLU A 306 -1.19 7.42 1.04
N THR A 307 -2.40 7.93 1.22
CA THR A 307 -2.78 9.20 0.58
C THR A 307 -1.62 10.13 0.86
N ALA A 308 -1.08 10.81 -0.16
CA ALA A 308 -0.14 11.89 0.12
C ALA A 308 -0.87 12.74 1.16
N VAL A 309 -0.42 12.68 2.41
CA VAL A 309 -0.82 13.66 3.39
C VAL A 309 -0.29 14.89 2.70
N GLN A 310 -1.19 15.67 2.08
CA GLN A 310 -0.91 17.07 1.91
C GLN A 310 -0.65 17.49 3.34
N ARG A 311 0.63 17.46 3.74
CA ARG A 311 1.04 18.08 4.97
C ARG A 311 0.52 19.47 4.80
N ASP A 312 -0.37 19.86 5.70
CA ASP A 312 -0.75 21.24 5.77
C ASP A 312 0.59 22.00 5.77
N PRO A 313 0.85 22.85 4.78
CA PRO A 313 2.12 23.54 4.71
C PRO A 313 2.41 24.32 6.00
N THR A 314 1.36 24.66 6.76
CA THR A 314 1.42 25.23 8.11
C THR A 314 2.00 24.25 9.14
N ASP A 315 1.62 22.97 9.09
CA ASP A 315 2.17 21.93 9.98
C ASP A 315 3.66 21.68 9.69
N GLU A 316 4.06 21.79 8.42
CA GLU A 316 5.46 21.64 8.03
C GLU A 316 6.31 22.85 8.47
N VAL A 317 5.77 24.08 8.37
CA VAL A 317 6.39 25.27 8.98
C VAL A 317 6.52 25.11 10.50
N ASN A 318 5.47 24.65 11.19
CA ASN A 318 5.49 24.43 12.63
C ASN A 318 6.52 23.37 13.05
N ALA A 319 6.67 22.30 12.26
CA ALA A 319 7.69 21.28 12.49
C ALA A 319 9.10 21.84 12.31
N LEU A 320 9.36 22.65 11.27
CA LEU A 320 10.65 23.31 11.06
C LEU A 320 10.99 24.28 12.21
N LEU A 321 10.00 25.02 12.72
CA LEU A 321 10.16 25.89 13.89
C LEU A 321 10.43 25.12 15.18
N ALA A 322 9.75 23.99 15.40
CA ALA A 322 9.99 23.10 16.52
C ALA A 322 11.41 22.50 16.49
N ASN A 323 11.95 22.29 15.28
CA ASN A 323 13.30 21.78 15.05
C ASN A 323 14.39 22.87 15.03
N GLY A 324 14.04 24.13 15.29
CA GLY A 324 15.00 25.25 15.32
C GLY A 324 15.54 25.66 13.94
N GLN A 325 14.90 25.23 12.85
CA GLN A 325 15.33 25.51 11.48
C GLN A 325 14.66 26.79 10.94
N LEU A 326 14.96 27.94 11.56
CA LEU A 326 14.27 29.21 11.32
C LEU A 326 14.28 29.64 9.83
N VAL A 327 15.45 29.57 9.18
CA VAL A 327 15.61 29.97 7.77
C VAL A 327 14.81 29.08 6.82
N ALA A 328 14.75 27.78 7.09
CA ALA A 328 13.95 26.86 6.28
C ALA A 328 12.45 27.06 6.50
N ALA A 329 12.04 27.35 7.73
CA ALA A 329 10.65 27.70 8.06
C ALA A 329 10.21 29.00 7.37
N GLU A 330 11.07 30.03 7.33
CA GLU A 330 10.85 31.29 6.61
C GLU A 330 10.67 31.08 5.11
N GLN A 331 11.59 30.33 4.50
CA GLN A 331 11.53 30.02 3.07
C GLN A 331 10.24 29.30 2.72
N LEU A 332 9.85 28.29 3.49
CA LEU A 332 8.60 27.57 3.27
C LEU A 332 7.37 28.47 3.45
N ALA A 333 7.30 29.25 4.55
CA ALA A 333 6.20 30.18 4.82
C ALA A 333 6.06 31.28 3.75
N SER A 334 7.16 31.67 3.09
CA SER A 334 7.14 32.66 1.99
C SER A 334 6.47 32.14 0.71
N THR A 335 6.45 30.81 0.51
CA THR A 335 5.85 30.16 -0.66
C THR A 335 4.36 29.89 -0.53
N LEU A 336 3.80 30.06 0.68
CA LEU A 336 2.38 29.84 0.96
C LEU A 336 1.53 31.04 0.56
N ALA A 337 0.27 30.78 0.18
CA ALA A 337 -0.72 31.81 -0.15
C ALA A 337 -2.04 31.56 0.59
N GLY A 338 -2.77 32.64 0.91
CA GLY A 338 -4.04 32.57 1.63
C GLY A 338 -3.88 32.57 3.15
N ALA A 339 -4.95 32.24 3.87
CA ALA A 339 -5.03 32.31 5.34
C ALA A 339 -3.96 31.45 6.04
N ASP A 340 -3.57 30.33 5.43
CA ASP A 340 -2.54 29.42 5.93
C ASP A 340 -1.13 30.08 5.90
N ALA A 341 -0.90 30.98 4.93
CA ALA A 341 0.34 31.74 4.83
C ALA A 341 0.48 32.77 5.98
N ASP A 342 -0.63 33.41 6.36
CA ASP A 342 -0.64 34.41 7.42
C ASP A 342 -0.39 33.76 8.79
N ALA A 343 -1.02 32.60 9.03
CA ALA A 343 -0.79 31.81 10.24
C ALA A 343 0.66 31.32 10.35
N ALA A 344 1.22 30.80 9.24
CA ALA A 344 2.61 30.34 9.16
C ALA A 344 3.62 31.47 9.39
N ARG A 345 3.44 32.64 8.77
CA ARG A 345 4.32 33.81 8.96
C ARG A 345 4.27 34.34 10.40
N GLN A 346 3.08 34.41 11.01
CA GLN A 346 2.95 34.80 12.42
C GLN A 346 3.60 33.82 13.39
N ALA A 347 3.64 32.53 13.06
CA ALA A 347 4.35 31.53 13.87
C ALA A 347 5.87 31.71 13.78
N VAL A 348 6.39 31.99 12.59
CA VAL A 348 7.81 32.29 12.35
C VAL A 348 8.24 33.58 13.06
N GLU A 349 7.47 34.66 12.94
CA GLU A 349 7.75 35.95 13.61
C GLU A 349 7.77 35.81 15.14
N ARG A 350 6.80 35.07 15.70
CA ARG A 350 6.78 34.77 17.14
C ARG A 350 8.03 34.01 17.60
N LYS A 351 8.54 33.10 16.77
CA LYS A 351 9.77 32.35 17.09
C LYS A 351 11.01 33.24 16.95
N HIS A 352 11.05 34.12 15.96
CA HIS A 352 12.12 35.11 15.78
C HIS A 352 12.20 36.11 16.95
N ALA A 353 11.08 36.42 17.62
CA ALA A 353 11.05 37.26 18.81
C ALA A 353 11.48 36.54 20.11
N GLN A 354 11.60 35.21 20.09
CA GLN A 354 11.95 34.37 21.25
C GLN A 354 13.40 33.87 21.24
N VAL A 355 14.13 34.06 20.14
CA VAL A 355 15.53 33.67 19.94
C VAL A 355 16.40 34.92 20.04
#